data_AF-A0A6J1WT10-F1
#
_entry.id   AF-A0A6J1WT10-F1
#
_cell.length_a   1.000
_cell.length_b   1.000
_cell.length_c   1.000
_cell.angle_alpha   90.00
_cell.angle_beta   90.00
_cell.angle_gamma   90.00
#
_symmetry.space_group_name_H-M   'P 1'
#
loop_
_entity.id
_entity.type
_entity.pdbx_description
1 polymer ?
#
loop_
_entity_poly.entity_id
_entity_poly.type
_entity_poly.pdbx_seq_one_letter_code
_entity_poly.pdbx_strand_id
1 'polypeptide(L)'
;MISRSWRNLCRRYSQTVTFRTTESSPSQHNEKQIGLFYSVNHDLCKQLFAYGGLPKSFAKQTKTFTETAIMVRQPALDLIDCIKASDFNKPVIRYVMYGEKGSGKSLTLAHLLHYAYEEGYLIVHVPWVSEFLRRVPRHKEMSNSQTREGFVDLPLDVAAWLLHFKTQNQVLLKNTELKISRDYVWSKRESTVAGSPLSQLVEHGINRVKYACDVLDALVYEIKQLSNSKQCKTFVAIDGFNGFFCPLTRLHTPTKKKVKPEEVTLTGSFLELAKNDWSNGVVVVTADQLALPDDHQDSYLPRYLLYKKGFELLDPFVPIEVGRYTDKEFLSCASYYRDRLWLRGPPEIETELKFTSACNPYKFMEQCAPL
;
A
#
# COMPACT_ATOMS: atom_id res chain seq x y z
N MET A 1 -35.15 -12.97 -51.75
CA MET A 1 -34.02 -12.04 -51.67
C MET A 1 -34.07 -11.35 -50.32
N ILE A 2 -32.92 -11.31 -49.62
CA ILE A 2 -32.67 -10.59 -48.35
C ILE A 2 -33.26 -11.26 -47.09
N SER A 3 -32.56 -12.26 -46.56
CA SER A 3 -32.38 -12.39 -45.11
C SER A 3 -31.09 -13.17 -44.84
N ARG A 4 -30.41 -12.82 -43.74
CA ARG A 4 -29.14 -13.38 -43.21
C ARG A 4 -27.86 -12.69 -43.70
N SER A 5 -27.39 -11.73 -42.91
CA SER A 5 -26.02 -11.77 -42.36
C SER A 5 -25.72 -10.48 -41.57
N TRP A 6 -26.37 -10.30 -40.41
CA TRP A 6 -26.01 -9.24 -39.45
C TRP A 6 -25.59 -9.80 -38.08
N ARG A 7 -25.42 -11.13 -37.96
CA ARG A 7 -25.05 -11.78 -36.68
C ARG A 7 -23.58 -12.23 -36.58
N ASN A 8 -22.77 -12.00 -37.62
CA ASN A 8 -21.38 -12.50 -37.65
C ASN A 8 -20.29 -11.42 -37.58
N LEU A 9 -20.64 -10.15 -37.37
CA LEU A 9 -19.64 -9.06 -37.27
C LEU A 9 -19.08 -8.81 -35.86
N CYS A 10 -19.63 -9.43 -34.81
CA CYS A 10 -19.21 -9.16 -33.43
C CYS A 10 -18.21 -10.18 -32.85
N ARG A 11 -17.47 -10.94 -33.68
CA ARG A 11 -16.59 -12.02 -33.17
C ARG A 11 -15.24 -12.13 -33.87
N ARG A 12 -14.63 -11.00 -34.22
CA ARG A 12 -13.21 -10.96 -34.63
C ARG A 12 -12.49 -9.70 -34.11
N TYR A 13 -12.42 -9.56 -32.80
CA TYR A 13 -11.23 -8.93 -32.17
C TYR A 13 -10.36 -10.06 -31.61
N SER A 14 -9.77 -10.85 -32.50
CA SER A 14 -8.53 -11.55 -32.19
C SER A 14 -7.41 -10.68 -32.77
N GLN A 15 -7.30 -9.46 -32.24
CA GLN A 15 -6.03 -8.77 -32.32
C GLN A 15 -5.14 -9.48 -31.30
N THR A 16 -3.96 -9.92 -31.71
CA THR A 16 -2.86 -10.27 -30.81
C THR A 16 -2.91 -9.32 -29.61
N VAL A 17 -3.09 -9.85 -28.40
CA VAL A 17 -3.33 -9.06 -27.19
C VAL A 17 -2.10 -8.21 -26.90
N THR A 18 -2.06 -6.99 -27.44
CA THR A 18 -0.89 -6.09 -27.41
C THR A 18 -0.74 -5.36 -26.07
N PHE A 19 -1.74 -5.43 -25.20
CA PHE A 19 -1.77 -4.73 -23.92
C PHE A 19 -1.46 -5.63 -22.71
N ARG A 20 -1.35 -6.95 -22.86
CA ARG A 20 -0.94 -7.85 -21.76
C ARG A 20 0.48 -8.34 -21.95
N THR A 21 1.13 -8.64 -20.84
CA THR A 21 2.39 -9.39 -20.82
C THR A 21 2.12 -10.84 -20.39
N THR A 22 2.90 -11.77 -20.93
CA THR A 22 2.93 -13.17 -20.48
C THR A 22 3.73 -13.33 -19.20
N GLU A 23 4.63 -12.39 -18.91
CA GLU A 23 5.39 -12.35 -17.67
C GLU A 23 4.49 -11.89 -16.53
N SER A 24 4.35 -12.73 -15.51
CA SER A 24 3.53 -12.45 -14.33
C SER A 24 4.36 -12.09 -13.10
N SER A 25 5.66 -12.37 -13.10
CA SER A 25 6.56 -12.11 -11.97
C SER A 25 7.10 -10.67 -12.03
N PRO A 26 6.80 -9.83 -11.01
CA PRO A 26 7.40 -8.50 -10.88
C PRO A 26 8.93 -8.49 -10.90
N SER A 27 9.58 -9.54 -10.40
CA SER A 27 11.05 -9.61 -10.37
C SER A 27 11.67 -9.68 -11.77
N GLN A 28 10.91 -10.17 -12.76
CA GLN A 28 11.35 -10.37 -14.14
C GLN A 28 10.87 -9.25 -15.09
N HIS A 29 10.13 -8.27 -14.57
CA HIS A 29 9.70 -7.14 -15.38
C HIS A 29 10.87 -6.23 -15.80
N ASN A 30 10.80 -5.71 -17.02
CA ASN A 30 11.78 -4.84 -17.65
C ASN A 30 11.10 -3.77 -18.52
N GLU A 31 11.90 -2.88 -19.10
CA GLU A 31 11.43 -1.74 -19.90
C GLU A 31 10.50 -2.13 -21.07
N LYS A 32 10.65 -3.33 -21.64
CA LYS A 32 9.81 -3.77 -22.77
C LYS A 32 8.35 -3.94 -22.36
N GLN A 33 8.11 -4.27 -21.08
CA GLN A 33 6.77 -4.51 -20.55
C GLN A 33 6.09 -3.25 -20.02
N ILE A 34 6.73 -2.08 -20.07
CA ILE A 34 6.11 -0.81 -19.66
C ILE A 34 4.82 -0.57 -20.44
N GLY A 35 3.74 -0.26 -19.73
CA GLY A 35 2.40 -0.05 -20.26
C GLY A 35 1.59 -1.32 -20.47
N LEU A 36 2.18 -2.52 -20.29
CA LEU A 36 1.47 -3.79 -20.38
C LEU A 36 0.89 -4.20 -19.01
N PHE A 37 -0.20 -4.95 -19.05
CA PHE A 37 -0.84 -5.52 -17.88
C PHE A 37 -0.36 -6.94 -17.61
N TYR A 38 0.04 -7.21 -16.37
CA TYR A 38 0.24 -8.56 -15.87
C TYR A 38 -0.91 -8.93 -14.95
N SER A 39 -1.30 -10.20 -14.95
CA SER A 39 -2.38 -10.72 -14.10
C SER A 39 -1.80 -11.29 -12.81
N VAL A 40 -2.30 -10.84 -11.66
CA VAL A 40 -1.97 -11.39 -10.35
C VAL A 40 -2.84 -12.61 -10.10
N ASN A 41 -2.24 -13.71 -9.65
CA ASN A 41 -3.00 -14.89 -9.24
C ASN A 41 -4.02 -14.52 -8.16
N HIS A 42 -5.25 -15.01 -8.27
CA HIS A 42 -6.34 -14.71 -7.36
C HIS A 42 -6.05 -15.08 -5.89
N ASP A 43 -5.40 -16.21 -5.62
CA ASP A 43 -5.10 -16.64 -4.25
C ASP A 43 -4.01 -15.75 -3.63
N LEU A 44 -3.02 -15.38 -4.44
CA LEU A 44 -1.98 -14.43 -4.06
C LEU A 44 -2.55 -13.03 -3.83
N CYS A 45 -3.46 -12.59 -4.70
CA CYS A 45 -4.16 -11.31 -4.55
C CYS A 45 -4.97 -11.27 -3.25
N LYS A 46 -5.64 -12.37 -2.88
CA LYS A 46 -6.32 -12.48 -1.57
C LYS A 46 -5.32 -12.41 -0.43
N GLN A 47 -4.22 -13.16 -0.50
CA GLN A 47 -3.21 -13.16 0.55
C GLN A 47 -2.60 -11.76 0.77
N LEU A 48 -2.27 -11.05 -0.30
CA LEU A 48 -1.62 -9.74 -0.22
C LEU A 48 -2.59 -8.60 0.09
N PHE A 49 -3.82 -8.65 -0.45
CA PHE A 49 -4.71 -7.49 -0.49
C PHE A 49 -6.09 -7.68 0.15
N ALA A 50 -6.36 -8.79 0.84
CA ALA A 50 -7.67 -9.05 1.47
C ALA A 50 -8.10 -7.96 2.46
N TYR A 51 -7.16 -7.44 3.26
CA TYR A 51 -7.43 -6.45 4.31
C TYR A 51 -6.98 -5.03 3.91
N GLY A 52 -6.64 -4.79 2.64
CA GLY A 52 -6.29 -3.48 2.11
C GLY A 52 -5.13 -3.50 1.09
N GLY A 53 -4.80 -2.33 0.55
CA GLY A 53 -3.68 -2.12 -0.39
C GLY A 53 -4.11 -1.85 -1.82
N LEU A 54 -5.27 -2.37 -2.22
CA LEU A 54 -5.92 -1.95 -3.45
C LEU A 54 -6.92 -0.81 -3.18
N PRO A 55 -6.89 0.29 -3.95
CA PRO A 55 -7.90 1.33 -3.85
C PRO A 55 -9.32 0.77 -3.99
N LYS A 56 -10.29 1.28 -3.23
CA LYS A 56 -11.68 0.76 -3.22
C LYS A 56 -12.33 0.79 -4.62
N SER A 57 -12.03 1.79 -5.44
CA SER A 57 -12.48 1.87 -6.84
C SER A 57 -11.91 0.75 -7.70
N PHE A 58 -10.61 0.46 -7.56
CA PHE A 58 -9.93 -0.62 -8.26
C PHE A 58 -10.38 -2.00 -7.77
N ALA A 59 -10.61 -2.18 -6.46
CA ALA A 59 -11.17 -3.41 -5.91
C ALA A 59 -12.58 -3.72 -6.46
N LYS A 60 -13.40 -2.69 -6.72
CA LYS A 60 -14.69 -2.87 -7.43
C LYS A 60 -14.46 -3.27 -8.88
N GLN A 61 -13.53 -2.62 -9.58
CA GLN A 61 -13.22 -2.92 -10.97
C GLN A 61 -12.72 -4.35 -11.16
N THR A 62 -11.76 -4.80 -10.34
CA THR A 62 -11.22 -6.17 -10.38
C THR A 62 -12.29 -7.22 -10.10
N LYS A 63 -13.21 -6.95 -9.17
CA LYS A 63 -14.38 -7.79 -8.94
C LYS A 63 -15.29 -7.87 -10.17
N THR A 64 -15.56 -6.75 -10.83
CA THR A 64 -16.38 -6.71 -12.06
C THR A 64 -15.71 -7.41 -13.23
N PHE A 65 -14.40 -7.24 -13.40
CA PHE A 65 -13.63 -7.87 -14.48
C PHE A 65 -13.28 -9.33 -14.20
N THR A 66 -13.53 -9.81 -12.98
CA THR A 66 -13.16 -11.16 -12.50
C THR A 66 -11.66 -11.45 -12.61
N GLU A 67 -10.83 -10.40 -12.65
CA GLU A 67 -9.37 -10.51 -12.65
C GLU A 67 -8.73 -9.32 -11.94
N THR A 68 -7.53 -9.54 -11.42
CA THR A 68 -6.67 -8.48 -10.91
C THR A 68 -5.51 -8.28 -11.87
N ALA A 69 -5.64 -7.32 -12.78
CA ALA A 69 -4.58 -6.96 -13.72
C ALA A 69 -3.95 -5.62 -13.34
N ILE A 70 -2.63 -5.59 -13.16
CA ILE A 70 -1.88 -4.39 -12.80
C ILE A 70 -0.98 -4.01 -13.99
N MET A 71 -0.96 -2.72 -14.33
CA MET A 71 -0.09 -2.21 -15.39
C MET A 71 1.33 -2.04 -14.86
N VAL A 72 2.32 -2.52 -15.60
CA VAL A 72 3.75 -2.26 -15.35
C VAL A 72 4.06 -0.83 -15.75
N ARG A 73 4.51 -0.01 -14.80
CA ARG A 73 4.83 1.41 -15.02
C ARG A 73 6.29 1.70 -14.68
N GLN A 74 6.86 2.72 -15.34
CA GLN A 74 8.25 3.15 -15.13
C GLN A 74 8.61 3.34 -13.64
N PRO A 75 7.82 4.06 -12.80
CA PRO A 75 8.22 4.31 -11.42
C PRO A 75 8.35 3.05 -10.57
N ALA A 76 7.61 1.97 -10.89
CA ALA A 76 7.75 0.69 -10.20
C ALA A 76 9.05 -0.01 -10.60
N LEU A 77 9.41 0.02 -11.89
CA LEU A 77 10.64 -0.59 -12.39
C LEU A 77 11.88 0.12 -11.84
N ASP A 78 11.89 1.45 -11.88
CA ASP A 78 12.98 2.26 -11.33
C ASP A 78 13.21 1.93 -9.85
N LEU A 79 12.13 1.80 -9.09
CA LEU A 79 12.18 1.40 -7.68
C LEU A 79 12.74 -0.01 -7.48
N ILE A 80 12.25 -0.98 -8.25
CA ILE A 80 12.73 -2.36 -8.19
C ILE A 80 14.22 -2.41 -8.49
N ASP A 81 14.69 -1.70 -9.52
CA ASP A 81 16.09 -1.66 -9.90
C ASP A 81 16.95 -0.97 -8.83
N CYS A 82 16.47 0.14 -8.25
CA CYS A 82 17.11 0.77 -7.10
C CYS A 82 17.22 -0.17 -5.89
N ILE A 83 16.17 -0.96 -5.60
CA ILE A 83 16.17 -1.92 -4.51
C ILE A 83 17.15 -3.07 -4.79
N LYS A 84 17.17 -3.60 -6.02
CA LYS A 84 18.11 -4.66 -6.43
C LYS A 84 19.56 -4.18 -6.34
N ALA A 85 19.83 -2.93 -6.66
CA ALA A 85 21.16 -2.32 -6.57
C ALA A 85 21.57 -1.91 -5.14
N SER A 86 20.67 -2.00 -4.16
CA SER A 86 20.92 -1.53 -2.80
C SER A 86 21.82 -2.47 -1.99
N ASP A 87 22.65 -1.89 -1.11
CA ASP A 87 23.48 -2.63 -0.18
C ASP A 87 22.76 -2.78 1.18
N PHE A 88 22.25 -3.98 1.44
CA PHE A 88 21.50 -4.31 2.65
C PHE A 88 22.33 -4.31 3.94
N ASN A 89 23.65 -4.13 3.87
CA ASN A 89 24.49 -3.91 5.06
C ASN A 89 24.42 -2.47 5.58
N LYS A 90 23.99 -1.53 4.73
CA LYS A 90 23.86 -0.11 5.08
C LYS A 90 22.51 0.17 5.75
N PRO A 91 22.35 1.35 6.38
CA PRO A 91 21.06 1.79 6.88
C PRO A 91 19.99 1.75 5.78
N VAL A 92 18.74 1.45 6.18
CA VAL A 92 17.63 1.31 5.23
C VAL A 92 17.45 2.56 4.38
N ILE A 93 17.27 2.34 3.08
CA ILE A 93 16.97 3.41 2.11
C ILE A 93 15.48 3.74 2.19
N ARG A 94 15.18 5.04 2.20
CA ARG A 94 13.83 5.58 2.24
C ARG A 94 13.46 6.12 0.87
N TYR A 95 12.41 5.58 0.28
CA TYR A 95 11.86 5.98 -1.00
C TYR A 95 10.52 6.67 -0.77
N VAL A 96 10.35 7.86 -1.35
CA VAL A 96 9.11 8.64 -1.23
C VAL A 96 8.46 8.77 -2.59
N MET A 97 7.37 8.05 -2.79
CA MET A 97 6.54 8.16 -3.98
C MET A 97 5.61 9.35 -3.86
N TYR A 98 5.66 10.27 -4.82
CA TYR A 98 4.80 11.45 -4.85
C TYR A 98 4.26 11.68 -6.26
N GLY A 99 3.25 12.54 -6.39
CA GLY A 99 2.63 12.83 -7.68
C GLY A 99 1.18 13.24 -7.51
N GLU A 100 0.61 13.76 -8.58
CA GLU A 100 -0.76 14.28 -8.60
C GLU A 100 -1.80 13.28 -8.05
N LYS A 101 -2.90 13.82 -7.52
CA LYS A 101 -4.09 13.04 -7.17
C LYS A 101 -4.53 12.16 -8.34
N GLY A 102 -4.65 10.86 -8.08
CA GLY A 102 -5.11 9.90 -9.08
C GLY A 102 -4.06 9.41 -10.08
N SER A 103 -2.77 9.70 -9.88
CA SER A 103 -1.69 9.24 -10.77
C SER A 103 -1.32 7.76 -10.65
N GLY A 104 -1.89 7.02 -9.69
CA GLY A 104 -1.65 5.57 -9.54
C GLY A 104 -0.55 5.20 -8.53
N LYS A 105 -0.24 6.07 -7.57
CA LYS A 105 0.73 5.81 -6.48
C LYS A 105 0.44 4.51 -5.72
N SER A 106 -0.78 4.32 -5.23
CA SER A 106 -1.17 3.11 -4.50
C SER A 106 -1.08 1.83 -5.34
N LEU A 107 -1.40 1.89 -6.65
CA LEU A 107 -1.27 0.72 -7.53
C LEU A 107 0.20 0.41 -7.85
N THR A 108 1.04 1.43 -7.96
CA THR A 108 2.49 1.28 -8.10
C THR A 108 3.05 0.65 -6.81
N LEU A 109 2.59 1.06 -5.62
CA LEU A 109 2.94 0.42 -4.35
C LEU A 109 2.46 -1.04 -4.28
N ALA A 110 1.26 -1.35 -4.80
CA ALA A 110 0.76 -2.72 -4.89
C ALA A 110 1.62 -3.62 -5.78
N HIS A 111 2.16 -3.10 -6.89
CA HIS A 111 3.13 -3.81 -7.72
C HIS A 111 4.42 -4.11 -6.93
N LEU A 112 4.93 -3.15 -6.15
CA LEU A 112 6.10 -3.35 -5.30
C LEU A 112 5.86 -4.34 -4.14
N LEU A 113 4.64 -4.37 -3.58
CA LEU A 113 4.26 -5.36 -2.57
C LEU A 113 4.26 -6.77 -3.14
N HIS A 114 3.81 -6.93 -4.39
CA HIS A 114 3.87 -8.21 -5.08
C HIS A 114 5.32 -8.65 -5.32
N TYR A 115 6.20 -7.72 -5.74
CA TYR A 115 7.64 -7.97 -5.84
C TYR A 115 8.26 -8.38 -4.50
N ALA A 116 7.96 -7.64 -3.42
CA ALA A 116 8.48 -7.92 -2.08
C ALA A 116 8.07 -9.30 -1.58
N TYR A 117 6.86 -9.75 -1.93
CA TYR A 117 6.39 -11.10 -1.61
C TYR A 117 7.18 -12.18 -2.33
N GLU A 118 7.39 -12.03 -3.64
CA GLU A 118 8.15 -13.02 -4.45
C GLU A 118 9.61 -13.15 -4.00
N GLU A 119 10.23 -12.04 -3.63
CA GLU A 119 11.61 -12.01 -3.13
C GLU A 119 11.76 -12.43 -1.65
N GLY A 120 10.65 -12.80 -0.99
CA GLY A 120 10.66 -13.30 0.38
C GLY A 120 10.93 -12.25 1.46
N TYR A 121 10.55 -10.99 1.23
CA TYR A 121 10.62 -9.96 2.28
C TYR A 121 9.50 -10.14 3.31
N LEU A 122 9.80 -9.80 4.56
CA LEU A 122 8.81 -9.56 5.60
C LEU A 122 8.10 -8.23 5.31
N ILE A 123 6.85 -8.30 4.87
CA ILE A 123 6.07 -7.16 4.43
C ILE A 123 5.41 -6.49 5.63
N VAL A 124 5.74 -5.23 5.87
CA VAL A 124 5.09 -4.36 6.84
C VAL A 124 4.32 -3.30 6.08
N HIS A 125 3.08 -3.63 5.70
CA HIS A 125 2.26 -2.78 4.86
C HIS A 125 1.17 -2.07 5.67
N VAL A 126 1.10 -0.75 5.55
CA VAL A 126 -0.01 0.08 6.05
C VAL A 126 -0.84 0.55 4.85
N PRO A 127 -2.03 -0.04 4.62
CA PRO A 127 -2.84 0.21 3.43
C PRO A 127 -3.27 1.64 3.18
N TRP A 128 -3.62 2.38 4.24
CA TRP A 128 -4.05 3.78 4.12
C TRP A 128 -4.05 4.45 5.50
N VAL A 129 -3.05 5.30 5.78
CA VAL A 129 -2.91 5.95 7.09
C VAL A 129 -4.14 6.77 7.49
N SER A 130 -4.83 7.38 6.52
CA SER A 130 -6.01 8.20 6.85
C SER A 130 -7.18 7.39 7.38
N GLU A 131 -7.23 6.06 7.21
CA GLU A 131 -8.27 5.21 7.83
C GLU A 131 -8.14 5.19 9.35
N PHE A 132 -6.92 5.29 9.86
CA PHE A 132 -6.67 5.37 11.30
C PHE A 132 -7.06 6.73 11.87
N LEU A 133 -6.67 7.82 11.20
CA LEU A 133 -6.69 9.17 11.80
C LEU A 133 -7.81 10.09 11.31
N ARG A 134 -8.35 9.92 10.10
CA ARG A 134 -9.33 10.87 9.50
C ARG A 134 -10.61 10.26 8.99
N ARG A 135 -10.56 9.19 8.20
CA ARG A 135 -11.74 8.51 7.62
C ARG A 135 -12.38 7.59 8.66
N VAL A 136 -12.74 8.19 9.78
CA VAL A 136 -13.16 7.54 11.01
C VAL A 136 -14.70 7.42 11.04
N PRO A 137 -15.27 6.26 11.40
CA PRO A 137 -16.70 6.14 11.73
C PRO A 137 -17.08 7.11 12.86
N ARG A 138 -18.37 7.47 12.98
CA ARG A 138 -18.83 8.46 13.98
C ARG A 138 -18.44 8.11 15.43
N HIS A 139 -18.29 6.83 15.74
CA HIS A 139 -17.86 6.34 17.05
C HIS A 139 -16.72 5.34 16.83
N LYS A 140 -15.49 5.79 17.05
CA LYS A 140 -14.31 4.94 17.03
C LYS A 140 -13.94 4.59 18.45
N GLU A 141 -13.76 3.31 18.72
CA GLU A 141 -13.32 2.88 20.04
C GLU A 141 -11.88 3.34 20.26
N MET A 142 -11.72 4.12 21.33
CA MET A 142 -10.45 4.71 21.75
C MET A 142 -10.28 4.38 23.23
N SER A 143 -9.10 3.91 23.61
CA SER A 143 -8.73 3.68 25.00
C SER A 143 -7.52 4.52 25.37
N ASN A 144 -7.40 4.92 26.62
CA ASN A 144 -6.15 5.52 27.10
C ASN A 144 -5.07 4.45 27.11
N SER A 145 -3.87 4.81 26.67
CA SER A 145 -2.73 3.90 26.72
C SER A 145 -2.36 3.58 28.17
N GLN A 146 -2.09 2.29 28.44
CA GLN A 146 -1.66 1.84 29.77
C GLN A 146 -0.16 2.02 29.97
N THR A 147 0.60 2.07 28.87
CA THR A 147 2.06 2.13 28.84
C THR A 147 2.58 3.54 28.64
N ARG A 148 1.86 4.39 27.88
CA ARG A 148 2.26 5.78 27.59
C ARG A 148 1.24 6.78 28.12
N GLU A 149 1.59 7.48 29.19
CA GLU A 149 0.73 8.49 29.79
C GLU A 149 0.41 9.62 28.78
N GLY A 150 -0.87 9.98 28.66
CA GLY A 150 -1.34 11.04 27.75
C GLY A 150 -1.60 10.59 26.32
N PHE A 151 -1.30 9.34 25.96
CA PHE A 151 -1.54 8.79 24.63
C PHE A 151 -2.88 8.03 24.56
N VAL A 152 -3.39 7.93 23.33
CA VAL A 152 -4.60 7.18 22.98
C VAL A 152 -4.25 5.99 22.10
N ASP A 153 -4.84 4.86 22.44
CA ASP A 153 -4.78 3.61 21.71
C ASP A 153 -5.98 3.43 20.79
N LEU A 154 -5.73 2.83 19.62
CA LEU A 154 -6.74 2.39 18.66
C LEU A 154 -6.69 0.85 18.53
N PRO A 155 -7.14 0.12 19.56
CA PRO A 155 -6.87 -1.31 19.68
C PRO A 155 -7.53 -2.15 18.56
N LEU A 156 -8.74 -1.79 18.12
CA LEU A 156 -9.43 -2.48 17.03
C LEU A 156 -8.70 -2.33 15.68
N ASP A 157 -8.24 -1.12 15.35
CA ASP A 157 -7.49 -0.88 14.11
C ASP A 157 -6.17 -1.63 14.11
N VAL A 158 -5.47 -1.64 15.25
CA VAL A 158 -4.19 -2.36 15.37
C VAL A 158 -4.43 -3.86 15.30
N ALA A 159 -5.47 -4.40 15.94
CA ALA A 159 -5.80 -5.82 15.81
C ALA A 159 -6.15 -6.21 14.36
N ALA A 160 -6.91 -5.38 13.65
CA ALA A 160 -7.19 -5.58 12.23
C ALA A 160 -5.91 -5.51 11.37
N TRP A 161 -5.01 -4.59 11.69
CA TRP A 161 -3.71 -4.48 11.03
C TRP A 161 -2.79 -5.67 11.34
N LEU A 162 -2.79 -6.20 12.57
CA LEU A 162 -2.04 -7.42 12.93
C LEU A 162 -2.57 -8.65 12.17
N LEU A 163 -3.88 -8.74 11.96
CA LEU A 163 -4.48 -9.78 11.13
C LEU A 163 -4.05 -9.65 9.65
N HIS A 164 -4.01 -8.42 9.14
CA HIS A 164 -3.47 -8.11 7.81
C HIS A 164 -1.99 -8.52 7.69
N PHE A 165 -1.15 -8.11 8.64
CA PHE A 165 0.26 -8.48 8.71
C PHE A 165 0.47 -10.00 8.75
N LYS A 166 -0.31 -10.73 9.57
CA LYS A 166 -0.27 -12.19 9.66
C LYS A 166 -0.61 -12.86 8.32
N THR A 167 -1.63 -12.33 7.63
CA THR A 167 -2.11 -12.91 6.36
C THR A 167 -1.09 -12.72 5.25
N GLN A 168 -0.51 -11.51 5.13
CA GLN A 168 0.52 -11.24 4.12
C GLN A 168 1.76 -12.13 4.33
N ASN A 169 2.22 -12.27 5.58
CA ASN A 169 3.49 -12.93 5.92
C ASN A 169 3.33 -14.38 6.37
N GLN A 170 2.22 -15.04 6.04
CA GLN A 170 1.89 -16.36 6.59
C GLN A 170 2.95 -17.43 6.32
N VAL A 171 3.69 -17.32 5.22
CA VAL A 171 4.79 -18.24 4.86
C VAL A 171 6.02 -17.98 5.75
N LEU A 172 6.43 -16.72 5.90
CA LEU A 172 7.60 -16.33 6.70
C LEU A 172 7.36 -16.53 8.20
N LEU A 173 6.15 -16.25 8.70
CA LEU A 173 5.80 -16.42 10.11
C LEU A 173 5.72 -17.89 10.57
N LYS A 174 5.70 -18.85 9.62
CA LYS A 174 5.85 -20.28 9.93
C LYS A 174 7.31 -20.67 10.16
N ASN A 175 8.27 -19.84 9.75
CA ASN A 175 9.68 -20.11 10.00
C ASN A 175 9.97 -19.95 11.50
N THR A 176 10.49 -21.00 12.12
CA THR A 176 10.86 -21.06 13.54
C THR A 176 12.09 -20.23 13.90
N GLU A 177 12.81 -19.71 12.91
CA GLU A 177 14.00 -18.87 13.12
C GLU A 177 13.63 -17.45 13.56
N LEU A 178 12.44 -16.96 13.20
CA LEU A 178 11.97 -15.62 13.59
C LEU A 178 11.54 -15.64 15.05
N LYS A 179 12.50 -15.42 15.94
CA LYS A 179 12.29 -15.47 17.39
C LYS A 179 12.37 -14.09 18.02
N ILE A 180 11.59 -13.94 19.07
CA ILE A 180 11.54 -12.73 19.88
C ILE A 180 12.79 -12.66 20.76
N SER A 181 13.40 -11.48 20.88
CA SER A 181 14.63 -11.28 21.66
C SER A 181 14.39 -11.01 23.15
N ARG A 182 13.21 -10.50 23.53
CA ARG A 182 12.90 -10.04 24.89
C ARG A 182 11.64 -10.69 25.47
N ASP A 183 11.57 -10.70 26.80
CA ASP A 183 10.35 -11.07 27.53
C ASP A 183 9.36 -9.89 27.53
N TYR A 184 8.13 -10.16 27.09
CA TYR A 184 7.03 -9.20 27.10
C TYR A 184 5.98 -9.63 28.12
N VAL A 185 5.71 -8.79 29.12
CA VAL A 185 4.71 -9.06 30.16
C VAL A 185 3.46 -8.23 29.90
N TRP A 186 2.35 -8.87 29.57
CA TRP A 186 1.08 -8.21 29.24
C TRP A 186 0.17 -8.07 30.47
N SER A 187 0.19 -9.10 31.31
CA SER A 187 -0.56 -9.13 32.57
C SER A 187 0.18 -9.98 33.60
N LYS A 188 -0.34 -10.03 34.83
CA LYS A 188 0.19 -10.92 35.90
C LYS A 188 0.19 -12.40 35.53
N ARG A 189 -0.60 -12.81 34.54
CA ARG A 189 -0.79 -14.22 34.13
C ARG A 189 -0.34 -14.50 32.69
N GLU A 190 -0.19 -13.48 31.86
CA GLU A 190 0.09 -13.61 30.43
C GLU A 190 1.41 -12.89 30.12
N SER A 191 2.39 -13.65 29.64
CA SER A 191 3.66 -13.14 29.12
C SER A 191 4.07 -13.93 27.88
N THR A 192 4.82 -13.27 27.00
CA THR A 192 5.50 -13.89 25.86
C THR A 192 6.99 -13.90 26.18
N VAL A 193 7.60 -15.08 26.26
CA VAL A 193 9.00 -15.24 26.64
C VAL A 193 9.94 -15.04 25.44
N ALA A 194 11.17 -14.65 25.73
CA ALA A 194 12.25 -14.59 24.75
C ALA A 194 12.48 -15.97 24.14
N GLY A 195 12.75 -16.01 22.84
CA GLY A 195 12.89 -17.23 22.05
C GLY A 195 11.57 -17.78 21.49
N SER A 196 10.41 -17.28 21.91
CA SER A 196 9.12 -17.57 21.27
C SER A 196 9.10 -17.10 19.81
N PRO A 197 8.35 -17.77 18.92
CA PRO A 197 8.22 -17.34 17.53
C PRO A 197 7.46 -16.02 17.41
N LEU A 198 7.84 -15.19 16.43
CA LEU A 198 7.20 -13.89 16.16
C LEU A 198 5.69 -14.01 15.91
N SER A 199 5.26 -15.13 15.33
CA SER A 199 3.84 -15.44 15.11
C SER A 199 3.02 -15.46 16.40
N GLN A 200 3.59 -15.94 17.51
CA GLN A 200 2.91 -15.99 18.81
C GLN A 200 2.63 -14.58 19.35
N LEU A 201 3.57 -13.64 19.14
CA LEU A 201 3.40 -12.24 19.51
C LEU A 201 2.23 -11.60 18.74
N VAL A 202 2.19 -11.82 17.42
CA VAL A 202 1.12 -11.30 16.55
C VAL A 202 -0.23 -11.92 16.93
N GLU A 203 -0.29 -13.22 17.15
CA GLU A 203 -1.52 -13.91 17.58
C GLU A 203 -2.03 -13.45 18.93
N HIS A 204 -1.13 -13.12 19.87
CA HIS A 204 -1.52 -12.54 21.15
C HIS A 204 -2.28 -11.22 20.95
N GLY A 205 -1.76 -10.30 20.13
CA GLY A 205 -2.43 -9.02 19.86
C GLY A 205 -3.77 -9.14 19.12
N ILE A 206 -3.91 -10.15 18.24
CA ILE A 206 -5.18 -10.43 17.54
C ILE A 206 -6.22 -10.97 18.53
N ASN A 207 -5.84 -11.92 19.40
CA ASN A 207 -6.77 -12.57 20.34
C ASN A 207 -7.09 -11.66 21.55
N ARG A 208 -6.14 -10.83 21.97
CA ARG A 208 -6.24 -9.90 23.10
C ARG A 208 -6.14 -8.47 22.60
N VAL A 209 -7.20 -8.03 21.93
CA VAL A 209 -7.33 -6.69 21.33
C VAL A 209 -6.91 -5.55 22.26
N LYS A 210 -7.17 -5.67 23.57
CA LYS A 210 -6.73 -4.70 24.60
C LYS A 210 -5.23 -4.38 24.55
N TYR A 211 -4.39 -5.37 24.25
CA TYR A 211 -2.93 -5.24 24.22
C TYR A 211 -2.38 -5.03 22.80
N ALA A 212 -3.25 -4.88 21.79
CA ALA A 212 -2.83 -4.83 20.39
C ALA A 212 -1.84 -3.69 20.10
N CYS A 213 -2.03 -2.50 20.67
CA CYS A 213 -1.11 -1.37 20.50
C CYS A 213 0.28 -1.64 21.11
N ASP A 214 0.34 -2.23 22.31
CA ASP A 214 1.61 -2.59 22.94
C ASP A 214 2.32 -3.73 22.15
N VAL A 215 1.54 -4.67 21.61
CA VAL A 215 2.05 -5.72 20.70
C VAL A 215 2.62 -5.11 19.42
N LEU A 216 2.01 -4.07 18.85
CA LEU A 216 2.54 -3.35 17.70
C LEU A 216 3.90 -2.71 18.02
N ASP A 217 4.02 -2.02 19.15
CA ASP A 217 5.30 -1.45 19.59
C ASP A 217 6.39 -2.52 19.75
N ALA A 218 6.05 -3.63 20.40
CA ALA A 218 6.93 -4.79 20.55
C ALA A 218 7.34 -5.38 19.18
N LEU A 219 6.37 -5.55 18.29
CA LEU A 219 6.58 -6.09 16.95
C LEU A 219 7.52 -5.19 16.13
N VAL A 220 7.33 -3.86 16.17
CA VAL A 220 8.22 -2.90 15.50
C VAL A 220 9.66 -3.05 16.00
N TYR A 221 9.83 -3.14 17.32
CA TYR A 221 11.15 -3.32 17.93
C TYR A 221 11.81 -4.62 17.45
N GLU A 222 11.09 -5.75 17.52
CA GLU A 222 11.63 -7.06 17.14
C GLU A 222 11.93 -7.15 15.64
N ILE A 223 11.09 -6.57 14.77
CA ILE A 223 11.35 -6.53 13.32
C ILE A 223 12.67 -5.81 13.02
N LYS A 224 12.95 -4.68 13.68
CA LYS A 224 14.24 -3.99 13.53
C LYS A 224 15.41 -4.87 13.98
N GLN A 225 15.28 -5.57 15.11
CA GLN A 225 16.35 -6.47 15.60
C GLN A 225 16.59 -7.67 14.66
N LEU A 226 15.52 -8.30 14.18
CA LEU A 226 15.57 -9.42 13.24
C LEU A 226 16.18 -9.00 11.89
N SER A 227 15.89 -7.78 11.46
CA SER A 227 16.47 -7.21 10.24
C SER A 227 17.97 -6.92 10.43
N ASN A 228 18.35 -6.24 11.52
CA ASN A 228 19.75 -5.96 11.84
C ASN A 228 20.62 -7.22 11.99
N SER A 229 20.05 -8.29 12.53
CA SER A 229 20.71 -9.61 12.64
C SER A 229 20.68 -10.43 11.35
N LYS A 230 20.13 -9.87 10.26
CA LYS A 230 20.00 -10.50 8.93
C LYS A 230 19.19 -11.80 8.91
N GLN A 231 18.32 -12.00 9.91
CA GLN A 231 17.43 -13.16 9.97
C GLN A 231 16.22 -13.00 9.02
N CYS A 232 15.78 -11.77 8.79
CA CYS A 232 14.77 -11.45 7.79
C CYS A 232 15.12 -10.18 7.02
N LYS A 233 14.74 -10.14 5.74
CA LYS A 233 14.73 -8.88 4.97
C LYS A 233 13.38 -8.23 5.14
N THR A 234 13.31 -6.95 5.50
CA THR A 234 12.02 -6.28 5.77
C THR A 234 11.67 -5.27 4.71
N PHE A 235 10.41 -5.28 4.25
CA PHE A 235 9.88 -4.31 3.29
C PHE A 235 8.75 -3.51 3.94
N VAL A 236 9.02 -2.26 4.29
CA VAL A 236 8.04 -1.35 4.89
C VAL A 236 7.36 -0.55 3.79
N ALA A 237 6.04 -0.65 3.71
CA ALA A 237 5.23 0.03 2.71
C ALA A 237 4.11 0.82 3.39
N ILE A 238 4.12 2.15 3.30
CA ILE A 238 3.09 2.98 3.96
C ILE A 238 2.42 3.92 2.95
N ASP A 239 1.12 3.69 2.71
CA ASP A 239 0.33 4.53 1.81
C ASP A 239 -0.33 5.71 2.55
N GLY A 240 -0.21 6.92 1.99
CA GLY A 240 -0.70 8.16 2.57
C GLY A 240 0.08 8.58 3.81
N PHE A 241 1.40 8.38 3.82
CA PHE A 241 2.29 8.62 4.96
C PHE A 241 2.18 10.04 5.54
N ASN A 242 1.90 11.02 4.69
CA ASN A 242 1.63 12.39 5.09
C ASN A 242 0.42 12.55 6.05
N GLY A 243 -0.46 11.56 6.11
CA GLY A 243 -1.56 11.49 7.07
C GLY A 243 -1.10 11.52 8.53
N PHE A 244 0.10 11.02 8.86
CA PHE A 244 0.66 11.07 10.21
C PHE A 244 1.04 12.48 10.68
N PHE A 245 1.24 13.42 9.75
CA PHE A 245 1.65 14.79 10.07
C PHE A 245 0.53 15.81 9.94
N CYS A 246 -0.64 15.38 9.45
CA CYS A 246 -1.78 16.27 9.32
C CYS A 246 -2.32 16.67 10.70
N PRO A 247 -2.36 17.97 11.05
CA PRO A 247 -2.85 18.42 12.36
C PRO A 247 -4.35 18.17 12.56
N LEU A 248 -5.08 17.89 11.47
CA LEU A 248 -6.53 17.71 11.45
C LEU A 248 -6.91 16.22 11.41
N THR A 249 -6.81 15.54 12.55
CA THR A 249 -7.46 14.24 12.78
C THR A 249 -8.98 14.39 12.90
N ARG A 250 -9.72 13.28 12.91
CA ARG A 250 -11.14 13.25 13.32
C ARG A 250 -11.38 12.47 14.60
N LEU A 251 -10.31 12.21 15.36
CA LEU A 251 -10.35 11.51 16.64
C LEU A 251 -10.72 12.49 17.75
N HIS A 252 -11.68 12.11 18.58
CA HIS A 252 -12.16 12.90 19.70
C HIS A 252 -12.21 12.04 20.95
N THR A 253 -11.68 12.54 22.06
CA THR A 253 -11.84 11.91 23.37
C THR A 253 -13.31 11.96 23.82
N PRO A 254 -13.70 11.20 24.87
CA PRO A 254 -15.02 11.34 25.48
C PRO A 254 -15.35 12.77 25.94
N THR A 255 -14.33 13.56 26.27
CA THR A 255 -14.43 14.98 26.63
C THR A 255 -14.49 15.93 25.41
N LYS A 256 -14.64 15.40 24.19
CA LYS A 256 -14.64 16.13 22.91
C LYS A 256 -13.33 16.86 22.60
N LYS A 257 -12.22 16.57 23.30
CA LYS A 257 -10.90 17.06 22.91
C LYS A 257 -10.48 16.35 21.62
N LYS A 258 -10.04 17.12 20.64
CA LYS A 258 -9.44 16.59 19.41
C LYS A 258 -8.06 16.01 19.71
N VAL A 259 -7.82 14.76 19.29
CA VAL A 259 -6.56 14.05 19.54
C VAL A 259 -5.59 14.30 18.39
N LYS A 260 -4.39 14.79 18.68
CA LYS A 260 -3.36 15.01 17.65
C LYS A 260 -2.76 13.68 17.17
N PRO A 261 -2.21 13.59 15.94
CA PRO A 261 -1.57 12.36 15.47
C PRO A 261 -0.45 11.87 16.40
N GLU A 262 0.30 12.81 16.98
CA GLU A 262 1.39 12.58 17.93
C GLU A 262 0.91 11.99 19.28
N GLU A 263 -0.36 12.19 19.63
CA GLU A 263 -0.98 11.65 20.84
C GLU A 263 -1.55 10.24 20.59
N VAL A 264 -1.38 9.65 19.41
CA VAL A 264 -1.85 8.30 19.07
C VAL A 264 -0.65 7.34 19.06
N THR A 265 -0.72 6.27 19.85
CA THR A 265 0.40 5.31 20.01
C THR A 265 0.87 4.70 18.70
N LEU A 266 -0.05 4.20 17.86
CA LEU A 266 0.28 3.57 16.58
C LEU A 266 1.05 4.49 15.63
N THR A 267 0.81 5.81 15.69
CA THR A 267 1.54 6.78 14.87
C THR A 267 3.02 6.72 15.21
N GLY A 268 3.35 6.71 16.51
CA GLY A 268 4.73 6.58 16.97
C GLY A 268 5.39 5.30 16.46
N SER A 269 4.70 4.17 16.53
CA SER A 269 5.23 2.86 16.12
C SER A 269 5.55 2.82 14.62
N PHE A 270 4.66 3.33 13.76
CA PHE A 270 4.92 3.35 12.31
C PHE A 270 5.95 4.40 11.90
N LEU A 271 5.99 5.56 12.56
CA LEU A 271 7.06 6.54 12.34
C LEU A 271 8.43 6.01 12.78
N GLU A 272 8.48 5.18 13.82
CA GLU A 272 9.69 4.51 14.27
C GLU A 272 10.24 3.56 13.20
N LEU A 273 9.39 2.78 12.52
CA LEU A 273 9.81 1.93 11.39
C LEU A 273 10.37 2.71 10.19
N ALA A 274 9.88 3.94 9.98
CA ALA A 274 10.31 4.78 8.86
C ALA A 274 11.67 5.46 9.10
N LYS A 275 12.25 5.35 10.31
CA LYS A 275 13.60 5.82 10.60
C LYS A 275 14.65 4.92 9.93
N ASN A 276 15.84 5.48 9.72
CA ASN A 276 16.99 4.82 9.11
C ASN A 276 18.02 4.32 10.16
N ASP A 277 17.57 3.95 11.35
CA ASP A 277 18.38 3.45 12.46
C ASP A 277 18.61 1.92 12.42
N TRP A 278 18.16 1.26 11.35
CA TRP A 278 18.25 -0.19 11.14
C TRP A 278 18.68 -0.50 9.70
N SER A 279 19.03 -1.77 9.43
CA SER A 279 19.56 -2.25 8.15
C SER A 279 18.82 -3.50 7.65
N ASN A 280 19.22 -4.02 6.48
CA ASN A 280 18.62 -5.20 5.84
C ASN A 280 17.12 -5.04 5.52
N GLY A 281 16.72 -3.86 5.07
CA GLY A 281 15.36 -3.59 4.66
C GLY A 281 15.22 -2.37 3.77
N VAL A 282 13.99 -2.14 3.34
CA VAL A 282 13.61 -1.01 2.48
C VAL A 282 12.37 -0.35 3.04
N VAL A 283 12.34 0.98 3.00
CA VAL A 283 11.18 1.78 3.37
C VAL A 283 10.64 2.50 2.14
N VAL A 284 9.43 2.16 1.72
CA VAL A 284 8.69 2.85 0.64
C VAL A 284 7.46 3.51 1.25
N VAL A 285 7.35 4.82 1.09
CA VAL A 285 6.20 5.60 1.57
C VAL A 285 5.60 6.41 0.44
N THR A 286 4.30 6.67 0.50
CA THR A 286 3.64 7.55 -0.48
C THR A 286 3.21 8.87 0.19
N ALA A 287 3.38 9.97 -0.54
CA ALA A 287 2.78 11.26 -0.20
C ALA A 287 1.59 11.51 -1.13
N ASP A 288 0.38 11.58 -0.57
CA ASP A 288 -0.85 11.74 -1.35
C ASP A 288 -1.72 12.89 -0.84
N GLN A 289 -2.18 13.75 -1.76
CA GLN A 289 -3.16 14.80 -1.51
C GLN A 289 -4.45 14.24 -0.91
N LEU A 290 -4.90 13.04 -1.31
CA LEU A 290 -6.09 12.38 -0.76
C LEU A 290 -5.96 12.02 0.72
N ALA A 291 -4.74 11.99 1.24
CA ALA A 291 -4.47 11.82 2.66
C ALA A 291 -4.53 13.14 3.43
N LEU A 292 -4.89 14.28 2.80
CA LEU A 292 -5.21 15.58 3.40
C LEU A 292 -6.68 15.98 3.16
N PRO A 293 -7.30 16.84 3.99
CA PRO A 293 -8.63 17.38 3.67
C PRO A 293 -8.53 18.32 2.45
N ASP A 294 -9.66 18.55 1.78
CA ASP A 294 -9.66 19.16 0.43
C ASP A 294 -9.12 20.60 0.40
N ASP A 295 -9.20 21.31 1.52
CA ASP A 295 -8.64 22.65 1.75
C ASP A 295 -7.11 22.69 1.88
N HIS A 296 -6.46 21.53 1.94
CA HIS A 296 -5.00 21.39 2.08
C HIS A 296 -4.40 20.53 0.96
N GLN A 297 -5.00 20.56 -0.23
CA GLN A 297 -4.54 19.81 -1.41
C GLN A 297 -3.87 20.71 -2.46
N ASP A 298 -3.35 21.89 -2.10
CA ASP A 298 -2.83 22.87 -3.07
C ASP A 298 -1.63 22.36 -3.88
N SER A 299 -0.80 21.50 -3.29
CA SER A 299 0.38 20.95 -3.94
C SER A 299 0.54 19.45 -3.64
N TYR A 300 1.04 18.71 -4.62
CA TYR A 300 1.38 17.30 -4.48
C TYR A 300 2.85 17.05 -4.09
N LEU A 301 3.64 18.12 -3.94
CA LEU A 301 5.07 18.01 -3.68
C LEU A 301 5.33 17.48 -2.24
N PRO A 302 6.36 16.63 -2.03
CA PRO A 302 6.65 16.03 -0.73
C PRO A 302 6.85 17.06 0.39
N ARG A 303 7.53 18.17 0.10
CA ARG A 303 7.80 19.24 1.07
C ARG A 303 6.53 19.87 1.63
N TYR A 304 5.51 20.04 0.79
CA TYR A 304 4.21 20.58 1.19
C TYR A 304 3.41 19.52 1.95
N LEU A 305 3.28 18.32 1.40
CA LEU A 305 2.44 17.26 1.97
C LEU A 305 2.95 16.72 3.31
N LEU A 306 4.26 16.53 3.46
CA LEU A 306 4.87 15.98 4.68
C LEU A 306 5.06 17.03 5.78
N TYR A 307 4.77 18.30 5.50
CA TYR A 307 5.09 19.44 6.36
C TYR A 307 6.58 19.45 6.76
N LYS A 308 6.94 20.26 7.77
CA LYS A 308 8.32 20.31 8.29
C LYS A 308 8.74 19.00 8.96
N LYS A 309 7.93 18.51 9.88
CA LYS A 309 8.24 17.34 10.71
C LYS A 309 8.42 16.06 9.88
N GLY A 310 7.54 15.80 8.92
CA GLY A 310 7.64 14.59 8.11
C GLY A 310 8.77 14.63 7.09
N PHE A 311 9.07 15.82 6.55
CA PHE A 311 10.22 15.99 5.66
C PHE A 311 11.53 15.77 6.41
N GLU A 312 11.72 16.38 7.58
CA GLU A 312 12.91 16.19 8.42
C GLU A 312 13.08 14.75 8.91
N LEU A 313 11.97 14.06 9.22
CA LEU A 313 12.02 12.66 9.62
C LEU A 313 12.59 11.76 8.50
N LEU A 314 12.23 12.03 7.24
CA LEU A 314 12.63 11.21 6.10
C LEU A 314 13.95 11.67 5.46
N ASP A 315 14.47 12.84 5.79
CA ASP A 315 15.70 13.38 5.20
C ASP A 315 16.95 12.60 5.67
N PRO A 316 17.84 12.11 4.78
CA PRO A 316 17.73 12.04 3.31
C PRO A 316 16.84 10.87 2.83
N PHE A 317 16.11 11.10 1.74
CA PHE A 317 15.30 10.11 1.03
C PHE A 317 15.43 10.25 -0.50
N VAL A 318 15.03 9.20 -1.23
CA VAL A 318 14.97 9.18 -2.69
C VAL A 318 13.54 9.54 -3.15
N PRO A 319 13.31 10.71 -3.76
CA PRO A 319 12.01 11.09 -4.28
C PRO A 319 11.73 10.38 -5.61
N ILE A 320 10.55 9.78 -5.76
CA ILE A 320 10.11 9.11 -6.99
C ILE A 320 8.77 9.67 -7.42
N GLU A 321 8.76 10.27 -8.60
CA GLU A 321 7.55 10.86 -9.16
C GLU A 321 6.72 9.80 -9.89
N VAL A 322 5.45 9.71 -9.51
CA VAL A 322 4.45 8.91 -10.21
C VAL A 322 3.60 9.84 -11.06
N GLY A 323 3.98 9.92 -12.33
CA GLY A 323 3.33 10.75 -13.33
C GLY A 323 2.03 10.17 -13.89
N ARG A 324 1.40 10.96 -14.76
CA ARG A 324 0.24 10.57 -15.58
C ARG A 324 0.62 9.47 -16.58
N TYR A 325 -0.38 8.90 -17.25
CA TYR A 325 -0.10 7.93 -18.30
C TYR A 325 0.67 8.56 -19.46
N THR A 326 1.68 7.85 -19.93
CA THR A 326 2.25 8.08 -21.27
C THR A 326 1.24 7.67 -22.34
N ASP A 327 1.48 8.06 -23.59
CA ASP A 327 0.62 7.68 -24.71
C ASP A 327 0.49 6.16 -24.86
N LYS A 328 1.60 5.42 -24.66
CA LYS A 328 1.60 3.96 -24.69
C LYS A 328 0.76 3.36 -23.56
N GLU A 329 0.94 3.85 -22.33
CA GLU A 329 0.18 3.39 -21.16
C GLU A 329 -1.32 3.68 -21.34
N PHE A 330 -1.68 4.85 -21.84
CA PHE A 330 -3.07 5.24 -22.09
C PHE A 330 -3.74 4.31 -23.12
N LEU A 331 -3.10 4.11 -24.28
CA LEU A 331 -3.63 3.25 -25.34
C LEU A 331 -3.78 1.79 -24.88
N SER A 332 -2.81 1.31 -24.09
CA SER A 332 -2.87 -0.04 -23.52
C SER A 332 -4.01 -0.17 -22.52
N CYS A 333 -4.25 0.84 -21.68
CA CYS A 333 -5.37 0.89 -20.74
C CYS A 333 -6.73 0.93 -21.46
N ALA A 334 -6.86 1.75 -22.51
CA ALA A 334 -8.06 1.82 -23.31
C ALA A 334 -8.36 0.48 -24.01
N SER A 335 -7.32 -0.15 -24.57
CA SER A 335 -7.41 -1.49 -25.17
C SER A 335 -7.85 -2.55 -24.15
N TYR A 336 -7.32 -2.49 -22.92
CA TYR A 336 -7.73 -3.35 -21.82
C TYR A 336 -9.21 -3.16 -21.46
N TYR A 337 -9.69 -1.92 -21.38
CA TYR A 337 -11.11 -1.65 -21.14
C TYR A 337 -12.02 -2.09 -22.28
N ARG A 338 -11.56 -2.03 -23.54
CA ARG A 338 -12.30 -2.59 -24.69
C ARG A 338 -12.38 -4.11 -24.65
N ASP A 339 -11.28 -4.79 -24.32
CA ASP A 339 -11.25 -6.25 -24.13
C ASP A 339 -12.25 -6.69 -23.05
N ARG A 340 -12.36 -5.90 -21.98
CA ARG A 340 -13.31 -6.13 -20.89
C ARG A 340 -14.74 -5.68 -21.19
N LEU A 341 -15.03 -5.21 -22.41
CA LEU A 341 -16.31 -4.63 -22.83
C LEU A 341 -16.81 -3.51 -21.90
N TRP A 342 -15.85 -2.86 -21.21
CA TRP A 342 -16.06 -1.77 -20.28
C TRP A 342 -16.09 -0.43 -21.01
N LEU A 343 -15.24 -0.26 -22.02
CA LEU A 343 -15.32 0.87 -22.94
C LEU A 343 -16.04 0.43 -24.21
N ARG A 344 -17.23 1.00 -24.45
CA ARG A 344 -18.05 0.74 -25.63
C ARG A 344 -18.12 2.00 -26.50
N GLY A 345 -18.31 1.81 -27.80
CA GLY A 345 -18.41 2.91 -28.75
C GLY A 345 -17.27 2.93 -29.77
N PRO A 346 -17.23 3.97 -30.61
CA PRO A 346 -16.34 4.04 -31.75
C PRO A 346 -14.90 4.44 -31.32
N PRO A 347 -13.86 4.13 -32.12
CA PRO A 347 -12.46 4.39 -31.78
C PRO A 347 -12.15 5.83 -31.38
N GLU A 348 -12.85 6.80 -31.97
CA GLU A 348 -12.65 8.23 -31.79
C GLU A 348 -12.88 8.70 -30.35
N ILE A 349 -13.70 7.98 -29.57
CA ILE A 349 -13.97 8.31 -28.16
C ILE A 349 -12.69 8.27 -27.31
N GLU A 350 -11.68 7.48 -27.70
CA GLU A 350 -10.41 7.40 -26.98
C GLU A 350 -9.64 8.71 -27.03
N THR A 351 -9.72 9.45 -28.14
CA THR A 351 -9.07 10.76 -28.29
C THR A 351 -9.72 11.79 -27.38
N GLU A 352 -11.05 11.79 -27.31
CA GLU A 352 -11.81 12.66 -26.40
C GLU A 352 -11.54 12.33 -24.94
N LEU A 353 -11.54 11.04 -24.57
CA LEU A 353 -11.22 10.57 -23.23
C LEU A 353 -9.76 10.89 -22.86
N LYS A 354 -8.82 10.78 -23.80
CA LYS A 354 -7.41 11.16 -23.59
C LYS A 354 -7.29 12.64 -23.24
N PHE A 355 -7.98 13.49 -24.00
CA PHE A 355 -7.97 14.94 -23.78
C PHE A 355 -8.66 15.32 -22.46
N THR A 356 -9.87 14.82 -22.21
CA THR A 356 -10.68 15.18 -21.03
C THR A 356 -10.13 14.61 -19.72
N SER A 357 -9.57 13.40 -19.73
CA SER A 357 -8.85 12.84 -18.57
C SER A 357 -7.48 13.47 -18.37
N ALA A 358 -6.95 14.13 -19.42
CA ALA A 358 -5.57 14.59 -19.53
C ALA A 358 -4.55 13.49 -19.17
N CYS A 359 -4.83 12.24 -19.59
CA CYS A 359 -4.06 11.03 -19.26
C CYS A 359 -3.94 10.72 -17.75
N ASN A 360 -4.78 11.29 -16.88
CA ASN A 360 -4.79 10.93 -15.46
C ASN A 360 -5.50 9.57 -15.27
N PRO A 361 -4.83 8.55 -14.68
CA PRO A 361 -5.36 7.20 -14.54
C PRO A 361 -6.73 7.13 -13.85
N TYR A 362 -6.88 7.85 -12.74
CA TYR A 362 -8.11 7.85 -11.95
C TYR A 362 -9.25 8.55 -12.68
N LYS A 363 -9.01 9.73 -13.27
CA LYS A 363 -10.02 10.45 -14.06
C LYS A 363 -10.48 9.63 -15.27
N PHE A 364 -9.55 8.98 -15.97
CA PHE A 364 -9.88 8.12 -17.10
C PHE A 364 -10.79 6.96 -16.69
N MET A 365 -10.47 6.29 -15.57
CA MET A 365 -11.32 5.24 -15.00
C MET A 365 -12.71 5.76 -14.61
N GLU A 366 -12.81 6.93 -13.97
CA GLU A 366 -14.10 7.55 -13.61
C GLU A 366 -14.94 7.90 -14.84
N GLN A 367 -14.32 8.44 -15.89
CA GLN A 367 -15.01 8.80 -17.13
C GLN A 367 -15.45 7.59 -17.95
N CYS A 368 -14.73 6.46 -17.87
CA CYS A 368 -15.13 5.23 -18.55
C CYS A 368 -16.21 4.45 -17.79
N ALA A 369 -16.37 4.65 -16.48
CA ALA A 369 -17.32 3.88 -15.66
C ALA A 369 -18.81 4.02 -16.04
N PRO A 370 -19.32 5.19 -16.47
CA PRO A 370 -20.72 5.34 -16.87
C PRO A 370 -21.01 5.08 -18.37
N LEU A 371 -20.00 4.85 -19.20
CA LEU A 371 -20.12 4.60 -20.65
C LEU A 371 -20.42 3.11 -20.91
#